data_AF-A0A4V3XCZ4-F1
#
_entry.id   AF-A0A4V3XCZ4-F1
#
_cell.length_a   1.000
_cell.length_b   1.000
_cell.length_c   1.000
_cell.angle_alpha   90.00
_cell.angle_beta   90.00
_cell.angle_gamma   90.00
#
_symmetry.space_group_name_H-M   'P 1'
#
loop_
_entity.id
_entity.type
_entity.pdbx_description
1 polymer ?
#
loop_
_entity_poly.entity_id
_entity_poly.type
_entity_poly.pdbx_seq_one_letter_code
_entity_poly.pdbx_strand_id
1 'polypeptide(L)' 'MPNGNRLPSHRLGDPESPDDYFLFTAADNDFITTHGISIGQPYDAGLDNDNQFMVFRVTLPGAVLGDLVRNCRI' A
#
# COMPACT_ATOMS: atom_id res chain seq x y z
N MET A 1 -34.41 16.11 -0.61
CA MET A 1 -33.30 15.34 -1.19
C MET A 1 -32.04 16.18 -1.05
N PRO A 2 -31.01 15.77 -0.31
CA PRO A 2 -29.78 16.55 -0.18
C PRO A 2 -29.08 16.63 -1.54
N ASN A 3 -28.72 17.84 -1.94
CA ASN A 3 -28.08 18.17 -3.20
C ASN A 3 -26.71 17.49 -3.23
N GLY A 4 -26.51 16.59 -4.18
CA GLY A 4 -25.36 15.69 -4.24
C GLY A 4 -24.04 16.43 -4.40
N ASN A 5 -23.38 16.72 -3.29
CA ASN A 5 -21.93 16.87 -3.25
C ASN A 5 -21.32 15.49 -3.51
N ARG A 6 -21.20 15.14 -4.79
CA ARG A 6 -20.31 14.06 -5.22
C ARG A 6 -18.90 14.51 -4.79
N LEU A 7 -18.29 13.77 -3.86
CA LEU A 7 -16.89 13.96 -3.53
C LEU A 7 -16.09 13.95 -4.85
N PRO A 8 -15.20 14.94 -5.09
CA PRO A 8 -14.43 14.99 -6.32
C PRO A 8 -13.76 13.63 -6.55
N SER A 9 -14.04 13.03 -7.70
CA SER A 9 -13.44 11.75 -8.08
C SER A 9 -12.00 12.02 -8.50
N HIS A 10 -11.12 12.22 -7.52
CA HIS A 10 -9.69 12.38 -7.75
C HIS A 10 -9.12 11.04 -8.22
N ARG A 11 -9.12 10.86 -9.53
CA ARG A 11 -8.51 9.70 -10.17
C ARG A 11 -7.01 9.97 -10.28
N LEU A 12 -6.22 8.90 -10.29
CA LEU A 12 -4.79 9.03 -10.59
C LEU A 12 -4.62 9.65 -11.99
N GLY A 13 -3.80 10.69 -12.10
CA GLY A 13 -3.60 11.44 -13.35
C GLY A 13 -4.62 12.55 -13.62
N ASP A 14 -5.44 12.93 -12.62
CA ASP A 14 -6.25 14.15 -12.66
C ASP A 14 -5.33 15.39 -12.82
N PRO A 15 -5.53 16.24 -13.84
CA PRO A 15 -4.77 17.49 -13.98
C PRO A 15 -4.89 18.42 -12.77
N GLU A 16 -5.96 18.32 -11.97
CA GLU A 16 -6.15 19.09 -10.74
C GLU A 16 -5.40 18.49 -9.54
N SER A 17 -4.81 17.30 -9.69
CA SER A 17 -4.03 16.62 -8.64
C SER A 17 -2.83 15.87 -9.26
N PRO A 18 -1.91 16.57 -9.95
CA PRO A 18 -0.84 15.95 -10.73
C PRO A 18 0.23 15.27 -9.86
N ASP A 19 0.34 15.68 -8.59
CA ASP A 19 1.34 15.21 -7.63
C ASP A 19 0.79 14.11 -6.71
N ASP A 20 -0.39 13.55 -7.02
CA ASP A 20 -1.01 12.52 -6.22
C ASP A 20 -0.68 11.12 -6.72
N TYR A 21 -0.40 10.23 -5.77
CA TYR A 21 0.01 8.86 -6.02
C TYR A 21 -0.75 7.91 -5.09
N PHE A 22 -0.90 6.66 -5.52
CA PHE A 22 -1.27 5.56 -4.62
C PHE A 22 -0.02 4.89 -4.08
N LEU A 23 0.11 4.85 -2.77
CA LEU A 23 1.09 4.04 -2.07
C LEU A 23 0.41 2.74 -1.64
N PHE A 24 0.94 1.63 -2.17
CA PHE A 24 0.53 0.29 -1.79
C PHE A 24 1.52 -0.28 -0.79
N THR A 25 1.04 -0.74 0.35
CA THR A 25 1.86 -1.45 1.34
C THR A 25 1.25 -2.82 1.60
N ALA A 26 2.08 -3.86 1.50
CA ALA A 26 1.71 -5.22 1.85
C ALA A 26 2.59 -5.68 3.00
N ALA A 27 1.98 -6.21 4.06
CA ALA A 27 2.64 -6.87 5.16
C ALA A 27 2.32 -8.37 5.08
N ASP A 28 3.34 -9.16 4.79
CA ASP A 28 3.29 -10.61 4.81
C ASP A 28 3.75 -11.07 6.20
N ASN A 29 2.82 -11.55 7.01
CA ASN A 29 3.02 -11.94 8.41
C ASN A 29 3.04 -13.46 8.56
N ASP A 30 3.62 -14.15 7.59
CA ASP A 30 3.64 -15.61 7.41
C ASP A 30 4.27 -16.45 8.54
N PHE A 31 4.94 -15.81 9.52
CA PHE A 31 5.54 -16.48 10.68
C PHE A 31 4.97 -16.10 12.05
N ILE A 32 3.89 -15.32 12.10
CA ILE A 32 3.22 -14.97 13.36
C ILE A 32 1.90 -15.74 13.45
N THR A 33 2.01 -16.98 13.92
CA THR A 33 0.86 -17.86 14.22
C THR A 33 1.08 -18.64 15.51
N THR A 34 -0.01 -18.97 16.20
CA THR A 34 -0.01 -19.77 17.43
C THR A 34 0.17 -21.27 17.18
N HIS A 35 -0.05 -21.75 15.94
CA HIS A 35 -0.02 -23.17 15.58
C HIS A 35 0.79 -23.44 14.30
N GLY A 36 1.97 -22.82 14.20
CA GLY A 36 2.79 -22.85 13.00
C GLY A 36 3.65 -24.10 12.85
N ILE A 37 4.03 -24.41 11.61
CA ILE A 37 5.04 -25.43 11.28
C ILE A 37 6.06 -24.79 10.34
N SER A 38 7.34 -24.81 10.73
CA SER A 38 8.45 -24.34 9.89
C SER A 38 9.50 -25.43 9.77
N ILE A 39 9.85 -25.80 8.53
CA ILE A 39 10.83 -26.87 8.25
C ILE A 39 10.45 -28.19 8.98
N GLY A 40 9.15 -28.45 9.10
CA GLY A 40 8.61 -29.63 9.80
C GLY A 40 8.65 -29.58 11.33
N GLN A 41 9.11 -28.48 11.94
CA GLN A 41 9.08 -28.28 13.39
C GLN A 41 7.89 -27.39 13.79
N PRO A 42 7.11 -27.77 14.82
CA PRO A 42 6.05 -26.92 15.33
C PRO A 42 6.62 -25.71 16.06
N TYR A 43 5.94 -24.57 15.97
CA TYR A 43 6.24 -23.36 16.73
C TYR A 43 4.95 -22.61 17.11
N ASP A 44 5.08 -21.74 18.11
CA ASP A 44 4.03 -20.83 18.56
C ASP A 44 4.65 -19.44 18.73
N ALA A 45 4.16 -18.48 17.96
CA ALA A 45 4.61 -17.08 17.98
C ALA A 45 3.79 -16.18 18.93
N GLY A 46 2.83 -16.74 19.68
CA GLY A 46 2.03 -16.05 20.69
C GLY A 46 0.90 -15.17 20.14
N LEU A 47 0.72 -15.13 18.82
CA LEU A 47 -0.32 -14.36 18.12
C LEU A 47 -0.58 -14.98 16.74
N ASP A 48 -1.82 -14.92 16.27
CA ASP A 48 -2.18 -15.12 14.85
C ASP A 48 -2.34 -13.75 14.21
N ASN A 49 -1.42 -13.40 13.30
CA ASN A 49 -1.38 -12.09 12.66
C ASN A 49 -1.72 -12.21 11.17
N ASP A 50 -2.79 -11.55 10.76
CA ASP A 50 -3.25 -11.58 9.38
C ASP A 50 -2.30 -10.81 8.44
N ASN A 51 -2.22 -11.27 7.20
CA ASN A 51 -1.59 -10.50 6.13
C ASN A 51 -2.42 -9.23 5.87
N GLN A 52 -1.73 -8.09 5.74
CA GLN A 52 -2.38 -6.80 5.57
C GLN A 52 -2.02 -6.17 4.24
N PHE A 53 -3.01 -5.61 3.56
CA PHE A 53 -2.82 -4.79 2.37
C PHE A 53 -3.48 -3.42 2.58
N MET A 54 -2.70 -2.35 2.52
CA MET A 54 -3.19 -0.99 2.69
C MET A 54 -2.92 -0.16 1.44
N VAL A 55 -3.85 0.74 1.16
CA VAL A 55 -3.79 1.69 0.05
C VAL A 55 -3.93 3.09 0.60
N PHE A 56 -2.93 3.91 0.38
CA PHE A 56 -2.93 5.31 0.78
C PHE A 56 -2.90 6.19 -0.47
N ARG A 57 -3.63 7.30 -0.41
CA ARG A 57 -3.38 8.42 -1.33
C ARG A 57 -2.38 9.35 -0.67
N VAL A 58 -1.28 9.63 -1.37
CA VAL A 58 -0.23 10.54 -0.90
C VAL A 58 0.00 11.61 -1.96
N THR A 59 0.27 12.83 -1.51
CA THR A 59 0.71 13.93 -2.38
C THR A 59 2.20 14.12 -2.19
N LEU A 60 2.96 14.08 -3.28
CA LEU A 60 4.42 14.25 -3.26
C LEU A 60 4.82 15.46 -4.12
N PRO A 61 4.80 16.69 -3.55
CA PRO A 61 5.09 17.90 -4.32
C PRO A 61 6.49 17.87 -4.95
N GLY A 62 6.57 18.12 -6.25
CA GLY A 62 7.84 18.17 -6.99
C GLY A 62 8.44 16.82 -7.35
N ALA A 63 7.77 15.71 -7.08
CA ALA A 63 8.17 14.40 -7.58
C ALA A 63 7.91 14.31 -9.09
N VAL A 64 8.97 14.15 -9.89
CA VAL A 64 8.84 13.88 -11.33
C VAL A 64 9.10 12.40 -11.61
N LEU A 65 8.20 11.76 -12.38
CA LEU A 65 8.31 10.34 -12.75
C LEU A 65 9.70 9.98 -13.35
N GLY A 66 10.33 10.95 -14.03
CA GLY A 66 11.63 10.80 -14.66
C GLY A 66 12.81 10.59 -13.70
N ASP A 67 12.68 10.94 -12.42
CA ASP A 67 13.74 10.75 -11.42
C ASP A 67 13.79 9.29 -10.92
N LEU A 68 12.65 8.60 -10.94
CA LEU A 68 12.52 7.20 -10.50
C LEU A 68 13.04 6.20 -11.56
N VAL A 69 12.99 6.58 -12.84
CA VAL A 69 13.39 5.71 -13.96
C VAL A 69 14.89 5.73 -14.25
N ARG A 70 15.63 6.78 -13.85
CA ARG A 70 17.06 6.92 -14.16
C ARG A 70 17.99 6.11 -13.25
N ASN A 71 17.53 5.67 -12.08
CA ASN A 71 18.38 5.01 -11.07
C ASN A 71 18.11 3.51 -10.85
N CYS A 72 17.19 2.89 -11.59
CA CYS A 72 17.02 1.44 -11.58
C CYS A 72 17.52 0.84 -12.90
N ARG A 73 18.83 0.54 -12.96
CA ARG A 73 19.39 -0.40 -13.94
C ARG A 73 19.48 -1.76 -13.25
N ILE A 74 18.69 -2.71 -13.72
CA ILE A 74 18.86 -4.14 -13.41
C ILE A 74 19.95 -4.70 -14.35
#